data_AF-A0A9N9GN28-F1
#
_entry.id   AF-A0A9N9GN28-F1
#
_cell.length_a   1.000
_cell.length_b   1.000
_cell.length_c   1.000
_cell.angle_alpha   90.00
_cell.angle_beta   90.00
_cell.angle_gamma   90.00
#
_symmetry.space_group_name_H-M   'P 1'
#
loop_
_entity.id
_entity.type
_entity.pdbx_description
1 polymer ?
#
loop_
_entity_poly.entity_id
_entity_poly.type
_entity_poly.pdbx_seq_one_letter_code
_entity_poly.pdbx_strand_id
1 'polypeptide(L)'
;MEINEESNGKDKLRDKIIYLNQQLDIYGYPAPLNFLDNNEDNSVNNVVECVLSLLQDLQRASGSQEELNDKHRRLQSDYDLSCLNNKGLKNKIEINEREIDLLKSKILKVENELKCELEKLRLTKDELTKTKLNLQYTKTQAVVKKRELEYTRFKEKMQKLLNDSYRKANIGLQIVNPISKPLKRRLSSSNYNDHVLSRKHNKSDADMFKQIVADAEAREKELLQENSKLRKLLFDVQNHVSTFVESHAQLGDEYETSIDPELANLQAPDSYNPKAARFQLPFEMFANNIEEEIKELLLALQCEWENRPANMVAEFETKVEENRQLQLEIDSLRNQLAEAATFVEEAQIMINNFIESGFQEGQGEFKLNVSGNEITLPEYDELDENLQLKRNQLNQERKTFTESLIRLGKDREQILKERIEFEQEKRAWKTLHPTPTLMAEETPTPSHNYVMTESSPLTPFLERYKADIELFNRK
;
A
#
# COMPACT_ATOMS: atom_id res chain seq x y z
N MET A 1 57.36 -81.03 37.93
CA MET A 1 56.67 -80.29 36.85
C MET A 1 56.05 -79.00 37.38
N GLU A 2 55.45 -79.00 38.58
CA GLU A 2 54.82 -77.83 39.21
C GLU A 2 55.74 -76.60 39.43
N ILE A 3 57.01 -76.81 39.79
CA ILE A 3 57.95 -75.69 40.05
C ILE A 3 58.27 -74.86 38.79
N ASN A 4 58.26 -75.48 37.60
CA ASN A 4 58.53 -74.78 36.34
C ASN A 4 57.33 -73.98 35.83
N GLU A 5 56.10 -74.41 36.13
CA GLU A 5 54.90 -73.65 35.79
C GLU A 5 54.73 -72.41 36.69
N GLU A 6 55.10 -72.53 37.96
CA GLU A 6 55.05 -71.43 38.93
C GLU A 6 56.10 -70.33 38.64
N SER A 7 57.28 -70.71 38.13
CA SER A 7 58.31 -69.76 37.68
C SER A 7 57.88 -69.01 36.42
N ASN A 8 57.32 -69.72 35.43
CA ASN A 8 56.86 -69.13 34.17
C ASN A 8 55.67 -68.16 34.37
N GLY A 9 54.82 -68.42 35.38
CA GLY A 9 53.74 -67.50 35.76
C GLY A 9 54.26 -66.18 36.36
N LYS A 10 55.33 -66.23 37.16
CA LYS A 10 55.94 -65.06 37.79
C LYS A 10 56.66 -64.15 36.79
N ASP A 11 57.32 -64.73 35.78
CA ASP A 11 58.00 -63.96 34.73
C ASP A 11 57.01 -63.20 33.84
N LYS A 12 55.90 -63.86 33.44
CA LYS A 12 54.81 -63.20 32.70
C LYS A 12 54.12 -62.09 33.50
N LEU A 13 54.07 -62.20 34.82
CA LEU A 13 53.52 -61.16 35.69
C LEU A 13 54.47 -59.96 35.79
N ARG A 14 55.80 -60.20 35.85
CA ARG A 14 56.82 -59.15 35.83
C ARG A 14 56.76 -58.34 34.54
N ASP A 15 56.64 -58.99 33.39
CA ASP A 15 56.51 -58.31 32.10
C ASP A 15 55.27 -57.39 32.04
N LYS A 16 54.14 -57.85 32.59
CA LYS A 16 52.92 -57.04 32.70
C LYS A 16 53.07 -55.86 33.65
N ILE A 17 53.78 -56.03 34.77
CA ILE A 17 54.06 -54.94 35.72
C ILE A 17 54.97 -53.89 35.08
N ILE A 18 56.00 -54.30 34.34
CA ILE A 18 56.88 -53.39 33.60
C ILE A 18 56.06 -52.58 32.57
N TYR A 19 55.21 -53.26 31.79
CA TYR A 19 54.34 -52.60 30.83
C TYR A 19 53.36 -51.63 31.51
N LEU A 20 52.75 -52.02 32.63
CA LEU A 20 51.84 -51.16 33.38
C LEU A 20 52.55 -49.91 33.90
N ASN A 21 53.74 -50.06 34.50
CA ASN A 21 54.53 -48.93 34.98
C ASN A 21 54.96 -47.98 33.84
N GLN A 22 55.27 -48.51 32.65
CA GLN A 22 55.52 -47.68 31.46
C GLN A 22 54.28 -46.90 31.02
N GLN A 23 53.10 -47.53 31.03
CA GLN A 23 51.86 -46.83 30.69
C GLN A 23 51.53 -45.73 31.71
N LEU A 24 51.67 -46.02 33.01
CA LEU A 24 51.46 -45.04 34.06
C LEU A 24 52.40 -43.84 33.91
N ASP A 25 53.68 -44.06 33.62
CA ASP A 25 54.66 -43.01 33.37
C ASP A 25 54.29 -42.13 32.15
N ILE A 26 53.84 -42.73 31.05
CA ILE A 26 53.38 -42.00 29.85
C ILE A 26 52.18 -41.10 30.16
N TYR A 27 51.25 -41.57 31.02
CA TYR A 27 50.08 -40.80 31.44
C TYR A 27 50.36 -39.87 32.64
N GLY A 28 51.60 -39.80 33.13
CA GLY A 28 52.04 -38.89 34.19
C GLY A 28 51.71 -39.34 35.61
N TYR A 29 51.42 -40.62 35.82
CA TYR A 29 51.16 -41.21 37.13
C TYR A 29 52.45 -41.72 37.81
N PRO A 30 52.48 -41.75 39.16
CA PRO A 30 53.68 -42.15 39.90
C PRO A 30 54.06 -43.63 39.62
N ALA A 31 55.19 -43.83 38.94
CA ALA A 31 55.81 -45.12 38.63
C ALA A 31 57.33 -45.08 38.98
N PRO A 32 58.00 -46.22 39.29
CA PRO A 32 57.52 -47.59 39.24
C PRO A 32 56.79 -48.04 40.50
N LEU A 33 55.65 -48.71 40.31
CA LEU A 33 54.92 -49.39 41.38
C LEU A 33 55.46 -50.82 41.56
N ASN A 34 55.74 -51.19 42.81
CA ASN A 34 56.26 -52.50 43.19
C ASN A 34 55.13 -53.40 43.70
N PHE A 35 54.65 -54.33 42.86
CA PHE A 35 53.54 -55.24 43.19
C PHE A 35 53.98 -56.60 43.76
N LEU A 36 55.29 -56.88 43.82
CA LEU A 36 55.83 -58.19 44.18
C LEU A 36 56.53 -58.22 45.55
N ASP A 37 56.73 -57.06 46.19
CA ASP A 37 57.34 -56.97 47.53
C ASP A 37 56.25 -56.90 48.61
N ASN A 38 56.12 -57.97 49.39
CA ASN A 38 55.11 -58.12 50.44
C ASN A 38 55.49 -57.46 51.79
N ASN A 39 56.65 -56.80 51.87
CA ASN A 39 57.25 -56.39 53.15
C ASN A 39 57.32 -54.87 53.37
N GLU A 40 56.87 -54.05 52.42
CA GLU A 40 56.91 -52.58 52.55
C GLU A 40 55.49 -52.01 52.47
N ASP A 41 54.92 -51.59 53.61
CA ASP A 41 53.61 -50.93 53.66
C ASP A 41 53.54 -49.69 52.74
N ASN A 42 54.69 -49.06 52.47
CA ASN A 42 54.82 -47.93 51.55
C ASN A 42 54.58 -48.30 50.08
N SER A 43 54.94 -49.50 49.63
CA SER A 43 54.73 -49.92 48.23
C SER A 43 53.25 -50.14 47.95
N VAL A 44 52.52 -50.75 48.89
CA VAL A 44 51.08 -50.94 48.84
C VAL A 44 50.36 -49.59 48.90
N ASN A 45 50.80 -48.67 49.76
CA ASN A 45 50.20 -47.34 49.85
C ASN A 45 50.36 -46.53 48.54
N ASN A 46 51.54 -46.56 47.91
CA ASN A 46 51.79 -45.89 46.63
C ASN A 46 50.93 -46.46 45.49
N VAL A 47 50.72 -47.79 45.47
CA VAL A 47 49.81 -48.45 44.52
C VAL A 47 48.37 -47.99 44.75
N VAL A 48 47.90 -47.98 45.99
CA VAL A 48 46.54 -47.56 46.35
C VAL A 48 46.35 -46.07 46.02
N GLU A 49 47.30 -45.20 46.32
CA GLU A 49 47.25 -43.77 46.00
C GLU A 49 47.23 -43.52 44.49
N CYS A 50 48.02 -44.27 43.72
CA CYS A 50 47.99 -44.22 42.26
C CYS A 50 46.62 -44.67 41.70
N VAL A 51 46.07 -45.77 42.21
CA VAL A 51 44.74 -46.28 41.80
C VAL A 51 43.64 -45.31 42.19
N LEU A 52 43.69 -44.72 43.39
CA LEU A 52 42.75 -43.70 43.83
C LEU A 52 42.84 -42.45 42.95
N SER A 53 44.04 -42.02 42.57
CA SER A 53 44.25 -40.89 41.67
C SER A 53 43.67 -41.16 40.27
N LEU A 54 43.93 -42.36 39.72
CA LEU A 54 43.34 -42.81 38.45
C LEU A 54 41.80 -42.83 38.50
N LEU A 55 41.22 -43.35 39.58
CA LEU A 55 39.77 -43.39 39.74
C LEU A 55 39.17 -41.99 39.88
N GLN A 56 39.83 -41.09 40.64
CA GLN A 56 39.41 -39.70 40.76
C GLN A 56 39.49 -38.97 39.41
N ASP A 57 40.56 -39.17 38.65
CA ASP A 57 40.73 -38.55 37.34
C ASP A 57 39.74 -39.10 36.32
N LEU A 58 39.46 -40.40 36.31
CA LEU A 58 38.40 -40.99 35.48
C LEU A 58 37.03 -40.41 35.84
N GLN A 59 36.74 -40.22 37.13
CA GLN A 59 35.48 -39.60 37.57
C GLN A 59 35.40 -38.13 37.12
N ARG A 60 36.49 -37.36 37.24
CA ARG A 60 36.56 -35.96 36.77
C ARG A 60 36.45 -35.86 35.25
N ALA A 61 37.11 -36.76 34.51
CA ALA A 61 37.06 -36.82 33.06
C ALA A 61 35.65 -37.18 32.58
N SER A 62 35.00 -38.16 33.22
CA SER A 62 33.61 -38.51 32.93
C SER A 62 32.67 -37.32 33.16
N GLY A 63 32.80 -36.60 34.29
CA GLY A 63 32.00 -35.41 34.57
C GLY A 63 32.24 -34.30 33.55
N SER A 64 33.50 -34.02 33.21
CA SER A 64 33.86 -33.00 32.21
C SER A 64 33.31 -33.35 30.82
N GLN A 65 33.34 -34.62 30.45
CA GLN A 65 32.80 -35.08 29.17
C GLN A 65 31.27 -35.03 29.14
N GLU A 66 30.60 -35.31 30.25
CA GLU A 66 29.15 -35.12 30.39
C GLU A 66 28.76 -33.65 30.24
N GLU A 67 29.47 -32.74 30.93
CA GLU A 67 29.24 -31.28 30.79
C GLU A 67 29.47 -30.79 29.36
N LEU A 68 30.50 -31.29 28.68
CA LEU A 68 30.79 -30.91 27.31
C LEU A 68 29.72 -31.43 26.35
N ASN A 69 29.25 -32.66 26.55
CA ASN A 69 28.14 -33.24 25.79
C ASN A 69 26.84 -32.47 26.02
N ASP A 70 26.58 -32.01 27.24
CA ASP A 70 25.42 -31.17 27.54
C ASP A 70 25.49 -29.80 26.86
N LYS A 71 26.66 -29.15 26.90
CA LYS A 71 26.90 -27.90 26.17
C LYS A 71 26.71 -28.10 24.67
N HIS A 72 27.23 -29.19 24.12
CA HIS A 72 27.07 -29.53 22.71
C HIS A 72 25.59 -29.74 22.34
N ARG A 73 24.83 -30.49 23.15
CA ARG A 73 23.38 -30.69 22.94
C ARG A 73 22.60 -29.39 22.97
N ARG A 74 22.91 -28.47 23.91
CA ARG A 74 22.27 -27.15 23.97
C ARG A 74 22.58 -26.30 22.74
N LEU A 75 23.86 -26.21 22.38
CA LEU A 75 24.30 -25.46 21.20
C LEU A 75 23.70 -26.01 19.91
N GLN A 76 23.57 -27.33 19.79
CA GLN A 76 22.91 -27.98 18.66
C GLN A 76 21.43 -27.57 18.58
N SER A 77 20.71 -27.61 19.71
CA SER A 77 19.32 -27.18 19.78
C SER A 77 19.14 -25.70 19.41
N ASP A 78 20.02 -24.83 19.91
CA ASP A 78 20.00 -23.39 19.61
C ASP A 78 20.29 -23.13 18.13
N TYR A 79 21.23 -23.88 17.55
CA TYR A 79 21.54 -23.83 16.12
C TYR A 79 20.36 -24.26 15.26
N ASP A 80 19.70 -25.36 15.62
CA ASP A 80 18.52 -25.87 14.90
C ASP A 80 17.35 -24.87 14.98
N LEU A 81 17.12 -24.26 16.15
CA LEU A 81 16.12 -23.20 16.33
C LEU A 81 16.45 -21.97 15.47
N SER A 82 17.71 -21.55 15.46
CA SER A 82 18.18 -20.43 14.65
C SER A 82 18.01 -20.73 13.14
N CYS A 83 18.31 -21.95 12.70
CA CYS A 83 18.09 -22.38 11.32
C CYS A 83 16.60 -22.35 10.93
N LEU A 84 15.70 -22.81 11.81
CA LEU A 84 14.26 -22.73 11.60
C LEU A 84 13.78 -21.29 11.49
N ASN A 85 14.25 -20.40 12.38
CA ASN A 85 13.93 -18.98 12.33
C ASN A 85 14.45 -18.33 11.04
N ASN A 86 15.69 -18.63 10.64
CA ASN A 86 16.27 -18.13 9.39
C ASN A 86 15.46 -18.56 8.16
N LYS A 87 15.01 -19.82 8.14
CA LYS A 87 14.13 -20.34 7.09
C LYS A 87 12.77 -19.61 7.08
N GLY A 88 12.19 -19.36 8.25
CA GLY A 88 10.96 -18.58 8.38
C GLY A 88 11.10 -17.14 7.86
N LEU A 89 12.21 -16.48 8.20
CA LEU A 89 12.53 -15.13 7.71
C LEU A 89 12.73 -15.11 6.18
N LYS A 90 13.43 -16.09 5.60
CA LYS A 90 13.58 -16.23 4.14
C LYS A 90 12.25 -16.37 3.43
N ASN A 91 11.34 -17.19 3.96
CA ASN A 91 10.00 -17.34 3.39
C ASN A 91 9.20 -16.04 3.45
N LYS A 92 9.29 -15.28 4.56
CA LYS A 92 8.65 -13.96 4.68
C LYS A 92 9.21 -12.97 3.67
N ILE A 93 10.53 -12.95 3.47
CA ILE A 93 11.17 -12.11 2.45
C ILE A 93 10.63 -12.46 1.07
N GLU A 94 10.57 -13.74 0.70
CA GLU A 94 10.07 -14.16 -0.61
C GLU A 94 8.59 -13.78 -0.83
N ILE A 95 7.75 -13.90 0.21
CA ILE A 95 6.35 -13.45 0.15
C ILE A 95 6.27 -11.93 -0.06
N ASN A 96 7.05 -11.16 0.71
CA ASN A 96 7.08 -9.71 0.60
C ASN A 96 7.62 -9.25 -0.77
N GLU A 97 8.61 -9.93 -1.33
CA GLU A 97 9.13 -9.64 -2.69
C GLU A 97 8.04 -9.85 -3.76
N ARG A 98 7.28 -10.94 -3.67
CA ARG A 98 6.14 -11.17 -4.57
C ARG A 98 5.04 -10.12 -4.41
N GLU A 99 4.76 -9.68 -3.19
CA GLU A 99 3.80 -8.61 -2.92
C GLU A 99 4.27 -7.27 -3.50
N ILE A 100 5.55 -6.94 -3.32
CA ILE A 100 6.18 -5.76 -3.91
C ILE A 100 6.01 -5.78 -5.44
N ASP A 101 6.26 -6.90 -6.10
CA ASP A 101 6.12 -7.00 -7.55
C ASP A 101 4.66 -6.91 -8.03
N LEU A 102 3.71 -7.42 -7.25
CA LEU A 102 2.29 -7.22 -7.49
C LEU A 102 1.90 -5.73 -7.36
N LEU A 103 2.36 -5.06 -6.31
CA LEU A 103 2.10 -3.64 -6.08
C LEU A 103 2.74 -2.77 -7.18
N LYS A 104 3.99 -3.04 -7.58
CA LYS A 104 4.63 -2.38 -8.73
C LYS A 104 3.80 -2.53 -10.01
N SER A 105 3.30 -3.73 -10.28
CA SER A 105 2.47 -3.99 -11.47
C SER A 105 1.14 -3.21 -11.42
N LYS A 106 0.52 -3.09 -10.24
CA LYS A 106 -0.68 -2.26 -10.03
C LYS A 106 -0.38 -0.77 -10.23
N ILE A 107 0.73 -0.27 -9.69
CA ILE A 107 1.17 1.12 -9.86
C ILE A 107 1.36 1.42 -11.35
N LEU A 108 2.10 0.58 -12.09
CA LEU A 108 2.31 0.75 -13.53
C LEU A 108 1.00 0.78 -14.32
N LYS A 109 0.02 -0.06 -13.96
CA LYS A 109 -1.30 -0.07 -14.58
C LYS A 109 -2.03 1.25 -14.35
N VAL A 110 -2.10 1.72 -13.09
CA VAL A 110 -2.77 2.97 -12.72
C VAL A 110 -2.09 4.18 -13.37
N GLU A 111 -0.75 4.21 -13.41
CA GLU A 111 0.00 5.28 -14.09
C GLU A 111 -0.31 5.34 -15.59
N ASN A 112 -0.44 4.18 -16.25
CA ASN A 112 -0.82 4.13 -17.66
C ASN A 112 -2.27 4.57 -17.88
N GLU A 113 -3.20 4.16 -17.02
CA GLU A 113 -4.59 4.63 -17.06
C GLU A 113 -4.66 6.15 -16.86
N LEU A 114 -3.91 6.70 -15.90
CA LEU A 114 -3.81 8.13 -15.66
C LEU A 114 -3.26 8.89 -16.87
N LYS A 115 -2.20 8.37 -17.52
CA LYS A 115 -1.67 8.96 -18.76
C LYS A 115 -2.70 8.97 -19.89
N CYS A 116 -3.47 7.89 -20.05
CA CYS A 116 -4.56 7.83 -21.02
C CYS A 116 -5.66 8.86 -20.72
N GLU A 117 -6.06 9.00 -19.45
CA GLU A 117 -7.07 10.00 -19.04
C GLU A 117 -6.58 11.44 -19.20
N LEU A 118 -5.30 11.71 -18.91
CA LEU A 118 -4.69 13.02 -19.17
C LEU A 118 -4.71 13.38 -20.66
N GLU A 119 -4.44 12.41 -21.53
CA GLU A 119 -4.50 12.64 -22.98
C GLU A 119 -5.94 12.88 -23.47
N LYS A 120 -6.93 12.12 -22.95
CA LYS A 120 -8.35 12.40 -23.21
C LYS A 120 -8.75 13.79 -22.74
N LEU A 121 -8.30 14.21 -21.56
CA LEU A 121 -8.56 15.56 -21.03
C LEU A 121 -7.91 16.64 -21.92
N ARG A 122 -6.71 16.38 -22.44
CA ARG A 122 -6.03 17.28 -23.38
C ARG A 122 -6.85 17.44 -24.66
N LEU A 123 -7.30 16.33 -25.25
CA LEU A 123 -8.12 16.33 -26.47
C LEU A 123 -9.47 17.06 -26.25
N THR A 124 -10.16 16.80 -25.15
CA THR A 124 -11.43 17.48 -24.84
C THR A 124 -11.24 18.99 -24.62
N LYS A 125 -10.12 19.43 -24.01
CA LYS A 125 -9.75 20.85 -23.92
C LYS A 125 -9.50 21.46 -25.30
N ASP A 126 -8.78 20.77 -26.19
CA ASP A 126 -8.53 21.22 -27.55
C ASP A 126 -9.84 21.35 -28.35
N GLU A 127 -10.77 20.39 -28.23
CA GLU A 127 -12.10 20.46 -28.84
C GLU A 127 -12.95 21.60 -28.27
N LEU A 128 -12.90 21.82 -26.95
CA LEU A 128 -13.60 22.92 -26.30
C LEU A 128 -13.09 24.29 -26.76
N THR A 129 -11.76 24.45 -26.90
CA THR A 129 -11.20 25.71 -27.42
C THR A 129 -11.59 25.93 -28.87
N LYS A 130 -11.57 24.89 -29.71
CA LYS A 130 -12.00 24.95 -31.12
C LYS A 130 -13.48 25.30 -31.26
N THR A 131 -14.36 24.69 -30.46
CA THR A 131 -15.80 25.00 -30.46
C THR A 131 -16.07 26.42 -29.97
N LYS A 132 -15.36 26.90 -28.94
CA LYS A 132 -15.44 28.30 -28.47
C LYS A 132 -15.04 29.30 -29.54
N LEU A 133 -13.95 29.04 -30.27
CA LEU A 133 -13.52 29.88 -31.40
C LEU A 133 -14.54 29.85 -32.54
N ASN A 134 -15.06 28.69 -32.91
CA ASN A 134 -16.12 28.56 -33.92
C ASN A 134 -17.40 29.31 -33.53
N LEU A 135 -17.80 29.25 -32.25
CA LEU A 135 -18.95 30.00 -31.73
C LEU A 135 -18.70 31.52 -31.80
N GLN A 136 -17.50 31.98 -31.45
CA GLN A 136 -17.15 33.40 -31.58
C GLN A 136 -17.15 33.87 -33.03
N TYR A 137 -16.63 33.04 -33.94
CA TYR A 137 -16.64 33.30 -35.38
C TYR A 137 -18.08 33.40 -35.93
N THR A 138 -18.94 32.44 -35.60
CA THR A 138 -20.35 32.44 -36.06
C THR A 138 -21.14 33.63 -35.49
N LYS A 139 -20.93 34.01 -34.22
CA LYS A 139 -21.50 35.22 -33.62
C LYS A 139 -21.06 36.47 -34.39
N THR A 140 -19.77 36.62 -34.66
CA THR A 140 -19.23 37.76 -35.42
C THR A 140 -19.81 37.80 -36.83
N GLN A 141 -19.86 36.66 -37.51
CA GLN A 141 -20.41 36.55 -38.86
C GLN A 141 -21.92 36.89 -38.90
N ALA A 142 -22.70 36.49 -37.90
CA ALA A 142 -24.11 36.84 -37.79
C ALA A 142 -24.32 38.36 -37.64
N VAL A 143 -23.49 39.02 -36.84
CA VAL A 143 -23.51 40.49 -36.69
C VAL A 143 -23.17 41.18 -38.02
N VAL A 144 -22.17 40.69 -38.76
CA VAL A 144 -21.81 41.21 -40.09
C VAL A 144 -22.97 41.04 -41.07
N LYS A 145 -23.56 39.85 -41.18
CA LYS A 145 -24.72 39.58 -42.05
C LYS A 145 -25.92 40.47 -41.71
N LYS A 146 -26.19 40.71 -40.42
CA LYS A 146 -27.25 41.64 -40.00
C LYS A 146 -26.97 43.07 -40.48
N ARG A 147 -25.72 43.54 -40.34
CA ARG A 147 -25.30 44.87 -40.83
C ARG A 147 -25.39 44.97 -42.36
N GLU A 148 -25.00 43.93 -43.09
CA GLU A 148 -25.11 43.88 -44.56
C GLU A 148 -26.57 43.97 -45.04
N LEU A 149 -27.49 43.27 -44.36
CA LEU A 149 -28.92 43.36 -44.63
C LEU A 149 -29.49 44.75 -44.36
N GLU A 150 -29.12 45.38 -43.24
CA GLU A 150 -29.51 46.75 -42.91
C GLU A 150 -28.97 47.77 -43.94
N TYR A 151 -27.71 47.61 -44.36
CA TYR A 151 -27.11 48.42 -45.40
C TYR A 151 -27.81 48.27 -46.76
N THR A 152 -28.16 47.04 -47.13
CA THR A 152 -28.90 46.76 -48.38
C THR A 152 -30.28 47.42 -48.35
N ARG A 153 -31.03 47.29 -47.25
CA ARG A 153 -32.32 47.98 -47.06
C ARG A 153 -32.19 49.49 -47.11
N PHE A 154 -31.13 50.06 -46.54
CA PHE A 154 -30.85 51.49 -46.60
C PHE A 154 -30.57 51.95 -48.03
N LYS A 155 -29.72 51.21 -48.77
CA LYS A 155 -29.41 51.48 -50.17
C LYS A 155 -30.67 51.46 -51.05
N GLU A 156 -31.56 50.49 -50.86
CA GLU A 156 -32.85 50.42 -51.57
C GLU A 156 -33.76 51.62 -51.25
N LYS A 157 -33.85 52.02 -49.98
CA LYS A 157 -34.60 53.23 -49.58
C LYS A 157 -34.04 54.49 -50.23
N MET A 158 -32.71 54.64 -50.26
CA MET A 158 -32.05 55.77 -50.92
C MET A 158 -32.29 55.77 -52.42
N GLN A 159 -32.19 54.60 -53.08
CA GLN A 159 -32.47 54.49 -54.51
C GLN A 159 -33.92 54.83 -54.85
N LYS A 160 -34.88 54.42 -54.00
CA LYS A 160 -36.29 54.83 -54.13
C LYS A 160 -36.46 56.34 -54.00
N LEU A 161 -35.87 56.96 -52.95
CA LEU A 161 -35.93 58.42 -52.75
C LEU A 161 -35.30 59.17 -53.93
N LEU A 162 -34.16 58.71 -54.44
CA LEU A 162 -33.50 59.30 -55.60
C LEU A 162 -34.41 59.23 -56.83
N ASN A 163 -34.99 58.05 -57.11
CA ASN A 163 -35.92 57.85 -58.23
C ASN A 163 -37.19 58.70 -58.08
N ASP A 164 -37.75 58.82 -56.88
CA ASP A 164 -38.92 59.67 -56.61
C ASP A 164 -38.57 61.15 -56.78
N SER A 165 -37.39 61.59 -56.34
CA SER A 165 -36.87 62.94 -56.60
C SER A 165 -36.68 63.18 -58.10
N TYR A 166 -36.12 62.23 -58.84
CA TYR A 166 -35.99 62.34 -60.30
C TYR A 166 -37.35 62.42 -61.01
N ARG A 167 -38.34 61.61 -60.58
CA ARG A 167 -39.70 61.65 -61.13
C ARG A 167 -40.44 62.94 -60.80
N LYS A 168 -40.26 63.50 -59.59
CA LYS A 168 -40.88 64.76 -59.17
C LYS A 168 -40.20 66.00 -59.75
N ALA A 169 -38.91 65.92 -60.10
CA ALA A 169 -38.14 67.08 -60.52
C ALA A 169 -38.27 67.43 -62.02
N ASN A 170 -38.83 66.58 -62.89
CA ASN A 170 -38.83 66.83 -64.35
C ASN A 170 -37.45 67.27 -64.91
N ILE A 171 -36.36 66.77 -64.31
CA ILE A 171 -35.01 67.08 -64.77
C ILE A 171 -34.64 66.01 -65.80
N GLY A 172 -34.68 66.39 -67.08
CA GLY A 172 -33.98 65.66 -68.14
C GLY A 172 -32.50 65.72 -67.87
N LEU A 173 -31.90 64.62 -67.41
CA LEU A 173 -30.47 64.52 -67.17
C LEU A 173 -29.80 63.68 -68.25
N GLN A 174 -28.85 64.32 -68.92
CA GLN A 174 -27.97 63.82 -69.95
C GLN A 174 -27.06 62.71 -69.39
N ILE A 175 -27.08 61.55 -70.03
CA ILE A 175 -26.22 60.40 -69.70
C ILE A 175 -24.80 60.74 -70.19
N VAL A 176 -23.88 60.98 -69.27
CA VAL A 176 -22.44 60.89 -69.56
C VAL A 176 -21.92 59.63 -68.87
N ASN A 177 -21.53 58.68 -69.71
CA ASN A 177 -20.92 57.40 -69.38
C ASN A 177 -19.42 57.58 -69.15
N PRO A 178 -18.88 57.24 -67.97
CA PRO A 178 -17.52 56.75 -67.90
C PRO A 178 -17.55 55.24 -67.63
N ILE A 179 -17.15 54.50 -68.67
CA ILE A 179 -16.83 53.08 -68.63
C ILE A 179 -15.75 52.87 -67.56
N SER A 180 -15.97 51.95 -66.64
CA SER A 180 -14.90 51.39 -65.81
C SER A 180 -15.09 49.89 -65.66
N LYS A 181 -14.12 49.16 -66.20
CA LYS A 181 -13.88 47.71 -66.10
C LYS A 181 -12.37 47.51 -65.86
N PRO A 182 -11.91 46.37 -65.32
CA PRO A 182 -11.55 46.30 -63.90
C PRO A 182 -10.09 45.91 -63.60
N LEU A 183 -9.69 46.14 -62.35
CA LEU A 183 -8.80 45.34 -61.49
C LEU A 183 -7.54 44.67 -62.11
N LYS A 184 -6.35 45.10 -61.65
CA LYS A 184 -5.32 44.21 -61.02
C LYS A 184 -4.15 45.01 -60.44
N ARG A 185 -3.87 44.75 -59.16
CA ARG A 185 -2.55 44.57 -58.49
C ARG A 185 -1.34 44.88 -59.38
N ARG A 186 -0.33 45.68 -58.97
CA ARG A 186 0.60 45.40 -57.87
C ARG A 186 1.62 46.57 -57.75
N LEU A 187 2.30 46.64 -56.59
CA LEU A 187 3.61 47.26 -56.33
C LEU A 187 3.65 48.76 -56.03
N SER A 188 3.72 49.01 -54.71
CA SER A 188 4.55 50.04 -54.11
C SER A 188 6.02 49.85 -54.49
N SER A 189 6.68 50.91 -54.97
CA SER A 189 8.08 51.23 -54.63
C SER A 189 8.50 52.57 -55.23
N SER A 190 9.02 53.45 -54.35
CA SER A 190 10.07 54.45 -54.61
C SER A 190 9.70 55.67 -55.48
N ASN A 191 9.99 56.92 -55.14
CA ASN A 191 10.77 57.55 -54.06
C ASN A 191 10.43 59.06 -54.05
N TYR A 192 10.79 59.71 -52.94
CA TYR A 192 11.13 61.13 -52.74
C TYR A 192 10.25 61.97 -51.78
N ASN A 193 10.99 62.68 -50.91
CA ASN A 193 10.64 63.64 -49.85
C ASN A 193 10.39 62.98 -48.49
N ASP A 194 11.42 62.62 -47.72
CA ASP A 194 12.39 63.49 -47.01
C ASP A 194 11.70 64.54 -46.11
N HIS A 195 12.17 64.62 -44.85
CA HIS A 195 11.72 65.47 -43.73
C HIS A 195 10.56 65.07 -42.77
N VAL A 196 9.85 63.94 -42.91
CA VAL A 196 8.79 63.55 -41.92
C VAL A 196 9.11 62.29 -41.09
N LEU A 197 10.15 61.53 -41.43
CA LEU A 197 10.43 60.23 -40.81
C LEU A 197 11.11 60.29 -39.43
N SER A 198 11.75 61.41 -39.06
CA SER A 198 12.41 61.51 -37.74
C SER A 198 11.44 61.63 -36.58
N ARG A 199 10.20 62.10 -36.80
CA ARG A 199 9.19 62.24 -35.74
C ARG A 199 8.38 60.95 -35.51
N LYS A 200 8.38 60.03 -36.48
CA LYS A 200 7.67 58.75 -36.42
C LYS A 200 8.55 57.63 -35.85
N HIS A 201 9.86 57.65 -36.13
CA HIS A 201 10.82 56.71 -35.52
C HIS A 201 10.96 56.95 -34.00
N ASN A 202 11.14 58.19 -33.57
CA ASN A 202 11.19 58.54 -32.14
C ASN A 202 9.89 58.21 -31.39
N LYS A 203 8.75 58.18 -32.10
CA LYS A 203 7.46 57.81 -31.51
C LYS A 203 7.32 56.29 -31.37
N SER A 204 7.77 55.53 -32.36
CA SER A 204 7.88 54.06 -32.27
C SER A 204 8.84 53.62 -31.17
N ASP A 205 9.99 54.30 -31.03
CA ASP A 205 10.96 54.00 -29.98
C ASP A 205 10.44 54.43 -28.61
N ALA A 206 9.79 55.59 -28.50
CA ALA A 206 9.13 56.02 -27.26
C ALA A 206 8.00 55.08 -26.85
N ASP A 207 7.21 54.58 -27.81
CA ASP A 207 6.16 53.60 -27.56
C ASP A 207 6.77 52.24 -27.15
N MET A 208 7.92 51.84 -27.72
CA MET A 208 8.67 50.65 -27.30
C MET A 208 9.25 50.80 -25.88
N PHE A 209 9.89 51.92 -25.55
CA PHE A 209 10.39 52.18 -24.20
C PHE A 209 9.25 52.24 -23.19
N LYS A 210 8.11 52.83 -23.57
CA LYS A 210 6.91 52.86 -22.74
C LYS A 210 6.33 51.46 -22.51
N GLN A 211 6.37 50.60 -23.52
CA GLN A 211 5.99 49.20 -23.38
C GLN A 211 6.95 48.43 -22.47
N ILE A 212 8.27 48.63 -22.61
CA ILE A 212 9.27 47.99 -21.75
C ILE A 212 9.11 48.42 -20.29
N VAL A 213 8.86 49.70 -20.04
CA VAL A 213 8.58 50.22 -18.69
C VAL A 213 7.28 49.65 -18.16
N ALA A 214 6.21 49.61 -18.96
CA ALA A 214 4.94 49.02 -18.55
C ALA A 214 5.07 47.51 -18.24
N ASP A 215 5.84 46.76 -19.03
CA ASP A 215 6.10 45.34 -18.81
C ASP A 215 7.00 45.13 -17.57
N ALA A 216 7.92 46.05 -17.28
CA ALA A 216 8.74 46.04 -16.06
C ALA A 216 7.89 46.36 -14.81
N GLU A 217 7.04 47.38 -14.86
CA GLU A 217 6.09 47.73 -13.79
C GLU A 217 5.08 46.60 -13.54
N ALA A 218 4.58 45.96 -14.60
CA ALA A 218 3.70 44.80 -14.50
C ALA A 218 4.41 43.62 -13.82
N ARG A 219 5.66 43.33 -14.21
CA ARG A 219 6.48 42.29 -13.59
C ARG A 219 6.80 42.59 -12.12
N GLU A 220 7.12 43.85 -11.78
CA GLU A 220 7.34 44.27 -10.40
C GLU A 220 6.10 44.07 -9.54
N LYS A 221 4.92 44.43 -10.07
CA LYS A 221 3.64 44.21 -9.39
C LYS A 221 3.33 42.73 -9.19
N GLU A 222 3.60 41.89 -10.18
CA GLU A 222 3.47 40.43 -10.06
C GLU A 222 4.42 39.87 -9.00
N LEU A 223 5.69 40.31 -8.98
CA LEU A 223 6.67 39.90 -7.97
C LEU A 223 6.27 40.33 -6.56
N LEU A 224 5.77 41.55 -6.37
CA LEU A 224 5.26 42.02 -5.07
C LEU A 224 4.03 41.20 -4.63
N GLN A 225 3.14 40.84 -5.56
CA GLN A 225 1.99 39.99 -5.26
C GLN A 225 2.42 38.56 -4.90
N GLU A 226 3.37 37.98 -5.62
CA GLU A 226 3.94 36.67 -5.31
C GLU A 226 4.64 36.69 -3.95
N ASN A 227 5.45 37.72 -3.67
CA ASN A 227 6.11 37.91 -2.39
C ASN A 227 5.11 38.01 -1.23
N SER A 228 4.00 38.72 -1.42
CA SER A 228 2.91 38.80 -0.43
C SER A 228 2.25 37.43 -0.19
N LYS A 229 2.01 36.65 -1.26
CA LYS A 229 1.47 35.28 -1.14
C LYS A 229 2.44 34.35 -0.43
N LEU A 230 3.74 34.43 -0.73
CA LEU A 230 4.78 33.63 -0.07
C LEU A 230 4.89 33.96 1.41
N ARG A 231 4.85 35.25 1.78
CA ARG A 231 4.82 35.67 3.19
C ARG A 231 3.61 35.12 3.93
N LYS A 232 2.43 35.13 3.28
CA LYS A 232 1.22 34.54 3.85
C LYS A 232 1.34 33.03 4.02
N LEU A 233 1.82 32.33 3.01
CA LEU A 233 2.04 30.87 3.08
C LEU A 233 3.04 30.51 4.19
N LEU A 234 4.10 31.29 4.34
CA LEU A 234 5.12 31.06 5.37
C LEU A 234 4.55 31.28 6.78
N PHE A 235 3.72 32.31 6.96
CA PHE A 235 2.96 32.52 8.19
C PHE A 235 2.01 31.35 8.47
N ASP A 236 1.28 30.88 7.45
CA ASP A 236 0.35 29.77 7.58
C ASP A 236 1.10 28.48 7.98
N VAL A 237 2.25 28.16 7.36
CA VAL A 237 3.09 27.01 7.71
C VAL A 237 3.62 27.13 9.13
N GLN A 238 4.18 28.27 9.52
CA GLN A 238 4.67 28.48 10.89
C GLN A 238 3.54 28.29 11.89
N ASN A 239 2.36 28.85 11.62
CA ASN A 239 1.23 28.75 12.52
C ASN A 239 0.74 27.29 12.65
N HIS A 240 0.60 26.56 11.54
CA HIS A 240 0.17 25.15 11.58
C HIS A 240 1.16 24.28 12.36
N VAL A 241 2.45 24.42 12.10
CA VAL A 241 3.47 23.61 12.78
C VAL A 241 3.56 23.99 14.26
N SER A 242 3.51 25.28 14.61
CA SER A 242 3.46 25.69 16.03
C SER A 242 2.21 25.15 16.73
N THR A 243 1.02 25.28 16.14
CA THR A 243 -0.21 24.74 16.75
C THR A 243 -0.17 23.22 16.89
N PHE A 244 0.44 22.51 15.94
CA PHE A 244 0.58 21.06 15.99
C PHE A 244 1.50 20.63 17.14
N VAL A 245 2.68 21.26 17.25
CA VAL A 245 3.64 21.01 18.34
C VAL A 245 3.05 21.38 19.69
N GLU A 246 2.39 22.55 19.81
CA GLU A 246 1.73 22.99 21.04
C GLU A 246 0.58 22.04 21.45
N SER A 247 -0.21 21.54 20.48
CA SER A 247 -1.31 20.59 20.75
C SER A 247 -0.83 19.21 21.21
N HIS A 248 0.33 18.77 20.72
CA HIS A 248 0.93 17.49 21.12
C HIS A 248 1.65 17.60 22.46
N ALA A 249 2.31 18.73 22.76
CA ALA A 249 2.88 19.00 24.07
C ALA A 249 1.81 19.03 25.18
N GLN A 250 0.63 19.59 24.89
CA GLN A 250 -0.50 19.62 25.84
C GLN A 250 -1.15 18.25 26.09
N LEU A 251 -1.00 17.29 25.18
CA LEU A 251 -1.48 15.91 25.35
C LEU A 251 -0.49 15.01 26.12
N GLY A 252 0.75 15.47 26.31
CA GLY A 252 1.80 14.76 27.08
C GLY A 252 1.83 15.09 28.57
N ASP A 253 1.34 16.27 28.98
CA ASP A 253 1.38 16.79 30.35
C ASP A 253 -0.02 16.79 31.03
N GLU A 254 -0.64 15.63 31.20
CA GLU A 254 -1.76 15.48 32.15
C GLU A 254 -1.32 15.51 33.64
N TYR A 255 -0.04 15.80 33.93
CA TYR A 255 0.45 15.90 35.30
C TYR A 255 1.30 17.16 35.52
N GLU A 256 0.71 18.09 36.27
CA GLU A 256 1.30 19.31 36.86
C GLU A 256 1.72 20.45 35.94
N THR A 257 0.86 21.47 35.85
CA THR A 257 1.10 22.74 36.56
C THR A 257 -0.14 23.63 36.53
N SER A 258 -0.71 23.90 37.71
CA SER A 258 -1.61 25.03 37.92
C SER A 258 -0.87 26.32 37.56
N ILE A 259 -1.27 26.96 36.47
CA ILE A 259 -0.89 28.33 36.19
C ILE A 259 -1.89 29.24 36.93
N ASP A 260 -1.32 30.07 37.80
CA ASP A 260 -1.98 31.06 38.66
C ASP A 260 -2.92 31.98 37.85
N PRO A 261 -4.21 32.14 38.23
CA PRO A 261 -5.20 32.89 37.46
C PRO A 261 -4.96 34.41 37.36
N GLU A 262 -3.87 34.94 37.91
CA GLU A 262 -3.58 36.38 37.94
C GLU A 262 -2.77 36.89 36.73
N LEU A 263 -2.11 36.01 35.94
CA LEU A 263 -1.39 36.40 34.72
C LEU A 263 -2.25 36.45 33.43
N ALA A 264 -3.49 35.98 33.47
CA ALA A 264 -4.38 35.97 32.30
C ALA A 264 -4.92 37.36 31.92
N ASN A 265 -4.77 38.37 32.80
CA ASN A 265 -5.34 39.72 32.60
C ASN A 265 -4.45 40.71 31.83
N LEU A 266 -3.35 40.28 31.22
CA LEU A 266 -2.52 41.12 30.34
C LEU A 266 -2.66 40.75 28.86
N GLN A 267 -3.84 40.32 28.44
CA GLN A 267 -4.13 40.09 27.03
C GLN A 267 -4.34 41.45 26.32
N ALA A 268 -3.33 41.85 25.55
CA ALA A 268 -3.43 42.95 24.61
C ALA A 268 -4.61 42.71 23.63
N PRO A 269 -5.22 43.77 23.08
CA PRO A 269 -6.46 43.66 22.30
C PRO A 269 -6.32 42.69 21.12
N ASP A 270 -7.37 41.89 20.88
CA ASP A 270 -7.53 40.83 19.86
C ASP A 270 -7.26 41.23 18.39
N SER A 271 -6.74 42.43 18.13
CA SER A 271 -6.39 42.92 16.80
C SER A 271 -4.89 42.90 16.47
N TYR A 272 -4.01 42.60 17.44
CA TYR A 272 -2.56 42.59 17.22
C TYR A 272 -2.00 41.18 17.42
N ASN A 273 -1.80 40.44 16.32
CA ASN A 273 -1.04 39.20 16.35
C ASN A 273 0.45 39.54 16.11
N PRO A 274 1.32 39.53 17.14
CA PRO A 274 2.74 39.81 16.97
C PRO A 274 3.42 38.81 16.02
N LYS A 275 2.88 37.58 15.89
CA LYS A 275 3.34 36.57 14.94
C LYS A 275 3.01 36.94 13.48
N ALA A 276 1.97 37.73 13.22
CA ALA A 276 1.61 38.18 11.87
C ALA A 276 2.31 39.49 11.48
N ALA A 277 2.55 40.38 12.46
CA ALA A 277 3.20 41.67 12.22
C ALA A 277 4.67 41.52 11.75
N ARG A 278 5.38 40.48 12.20
CA ARG A 278 6.78 40.22 11.81
C ARG A 278 6.98 39.87 10.34
N PHE A 279 6.00 39.21 9.71
CA PHE A 279 6.04 38.89 8.26
C PHE A 279 5.82 40.13 7.37
N GLN A 280 5.53 41.29 7.96
CA GLN A 280 5.38 42.57 7.25
C GLN A 280 6.63 43.45 7.33
N LEU A 281 7.68 43.02 8.05
CA LEU A 281 8.96 43.75 8.15
C LEU A 281 9.76 43.70 6.83
N PRO A 282 10.73 44.62 6.61
CA PRO A 282 11.64 44.59 5.47
C PRO A 282 12.51 43.32 5.43
N PHE A 283 12.75 42.77 4.23
CA PHE A 283 13.36 41.45 4.02
C PHE A 283 14.67 41.23 4.79
N GLU A 284 15.59 42.20 4.78
CA GLU A 284 16.88 42.05 5.45
C GLU A 284 16.77 41.94 6.98
N MET A 285 15.69 42.43 7.60
CA MET A 285 15.55 42.45 9.06
C MET A 285 14.91 41.19 9.64
N PHE A 286 14.20 40.37 8.84
CA PHE A 286 13.49 39.20 9.34
C PHE A 286 13.92 37.88 8.70
N ALA A 287 14.59 37.89 7.54
CA ALA A 287 14.86 36.68 6.76
C ALA A 287 15.66 35.63 7.55
N ASN A 288 16.75 36.04 8.21
CA ASN A 288 17.62 35.12 8.95
C ASN A 288 16.91 34.53 10.19
N ASN A 289 16.16 35.36 10.92
CA ASN A 289 15.45 34.92 12.13
C ASN A 289 14.30 33.96 11.80
N ILE A 290 13.53 34.21 10.74
CA ILE A 290 12.43 33.32 10.36
C ILE A 290 12.97 32.00 9.79
N GLU A 291 14.08 32.04 9.05
CA GLU A 291 14.72 30.82 8.55
C GLU A 291 15.17 29.91 9.69
N GLU A 292 15.82 30.47 10.71
CA GLU A 292 16.29 29.73 11.88
C GLU A 292 15.11 29.22 12.73
N GLU A 293 14.09 30.04 12.98
CA GLU A 293 12.87 29.63 13.70
C GLU A 293 12.13 28.49 12.98
N ILE A 294 11.99 28.54 11.66
CA ILE A 294 11.32 27.48 10.90
C ILE A 294 12.15 26.20 10.93
N LYS A 295 13.48 26.30 10.87
CA LYS A 295 14.36 25.14 11.03
C LYS A 295 14.22 24.52 12.41
N GLU A 296 14.24 25.30 13.48
CA GLU A 296 14.01 24.81 14.84
C GLU A 296 12.65 24.17 15.00
N LEU A 297 11.60 24.77 14.42
CA LEU A 297 10.24 24.26 14.49
C LEU A 297 10.07 22.95 13.70
N LEU A 298 10.72 22.83 12.55
CA LEU A 298 10.76 21.59 11.77
C LEU A 298 11.55 20.48 12.48
N LEU A 299 12.65 20.83 13.16
CA LEU A 299 13.41 19.89 13.99
C LEU A 299 12.58 19.41 15.19
N ALA A 300 11.86 20.31 15.85
CA ALA A 300 10.94 19.95 16.93
C ALA A 300 9.83 19.00 16.43
N LEU A 301 9.24 19.27 15.26
CA LEU A 301 8.26 18.38 14.64
C LEU A 301 8.88 17.02 14.27
N GLN A 302 10.13 17.00 13.79
CA GLN A 302 10.83 15.76 13.50
C GLN A 302 11.08 14.95 14.78
N CYS A 303 11.53 15.56 15.87
CA CYS A 303 11.70 14.88 17.16
C CYS A 303 10.37 14.34 17.69
N GLU A 304 9.28 15.09 17.59
CA GLU A 304 7.94 14.61 17.97
C GLU A 304 7.45 13.46 17.09
N TRP A 305 7.78 13.50 15.79
CA TRP A 305 7.44 12.41 14.87
C TRP A 305 8.21 11.12 15.20
N GLU A 306 9.50 11.24 15.51
CA GLU A 306 10.37 10.12 15.88
C GLU A 306 10.04 9.56 17.28
N ASN A 307 9.56 10.40 18.21
CA ASN A 307 9.19 10.04 19.58
C ASN A 307 7.72 9.63 19.75
N ARG A 308 6.95 9.45 18.67
CA ARG A 308 5.55 8.99 18.79
C ARG A 308 5.49 7.69 19.61
N PRO A 309 4.68 7.62 20.67
CA PRO A 309 4.53 6.39 21.43
C PRO A 309 3.98 5.30 20.51
N ALA A 310 4.61 4.12 20.53
CA ALA A 310 4.22 2.96 19.71
C ALA A 310 2.71 2.62 19.83
N ASN A 311 2.08 3.00 20.94
CA ASN A 311 0.64 2.88 21.17
C ASN A 311 -0.22 3.69 20.19
N MET A 312 0.20 4.90 19.77
CA MET A 312 -0.56 5.67 18.78
C MET A 312 -0.44 5.10 17.37
N VAL A 313 0.72 4.53 17.03
CA VAL A 313 0.91 3.82 15.75
C VAL A 313 0.02 2.58 15.72
N ALA A 314 0.01 1.81 16.82
CA ALA A 314 -0.88 0.67 16.98
C ALA A 314 -2.37 1.06 16.91
N GLU A 315 -2.79 2.17 17.54
CA GLU A 315 -4.17 2.65 17.48
C GLU A 315 -4.58 3.16 16.08
N PHE A 316 -3.62 3.73 15.34
CA PHE A 316 -3.87 4.10 13.94
C PHE A 316 -4.02 2.86 13.07
N GLU A 317 -3.16 1.85 13.26
CA GLU A 317 -3.24 0.57 12.55
C GLU A 317 -4.55 -0.17 12.84
N THR A 318 -5.04 -0.18 14.09
CA THR A 318 -6.35 -0.77 14.42
C THR A 318 -7.49 -0.01 13.74
N LYS A 319 -7.49 1.33 13.77
CA LYS A 319 -8.50 2.15 13.08
C LYS A 319 -8.46 2.00 11.55
N VAL A 320 -7.29 1.76 10.97
CA VAL A 320 -7.13 1.45 9.55
C VAL A 320 -7.75 0.10 9.22
N GLU A 321 -7.54 -0.91 10.06
CA GLU A 321 -8.14 -2.23 9.89
C GLU A 321 -9.66 -2.22 10.07
N GLU A 322 -10.17 -1.47 11.06
CA GLU A 322 -11.62 -1.24 11.24
C GLU A 322 -12.23 -0.53 10.03
N ASN A 323 -11.57 0.50 9.48
CA ASN A 323 -12.02 1.17 8.25
C ASN A 323 -12.05 0.22 7.05
N ARG A 324 -11.03 -0.65 6.93
CA ARG A 324 -10.99 -1.67 5.88
C ARG A 324 -12.18 -2.62 5.98
N GLN A 325 -12.54 -3.01 7.20
CA GLN A 325 -13.66 -3.90 7.46
C GLN A 325 -15.01 -3.23 7.16
N LEU A 326 -15.19 -1.98 7.60
CA LEU A 326 -16.37 -1.17 7.25
C LEU A 326 -16.50 -0.96 5.74
N GLN A 327 -15.39 -0.77 5.03
CA GLN A 327 -15.41 -0.61 3.57
C GLN A 327 -15.88 -1.89 2.87
N LEU A 328 -15.44 -3.06 3.33
CA LEU A 328 -15.92 -4.35 2.82
C LEU A 328 -17.42 -4.55 3.07
N GLU A 329 -17.92 -4.12 4.23
CA GLU A 329 -19.35 -4.17 4.55
C GLU A 329 -20.16 -3.24 3.64
N ILE A 330 -19.69 -2.01 3.43
CA ILE A 330 -20.32 -1.06 2.49
C ILE A 330 -20.39 -1.65 1.08
N ASP A 331 -19.30 -2.25 0.60
CA ASP A 331 -19.28 -2.85 -0.74
C ASP A 331 -20.20 -4.07 -0.83
N SER A 332 -20.29 -4.88 0.22
CA SER A 332 -21.27 -5.98 0.31
C SER A 332 -22.71 -5.46 0.26
N LEU A 333 -23.05 -4.42 1.04
CA LEU A 333 -24.38 -3.82 1.06
C LEU A 333 -24.73 -3.18 -0.29
N ARG A 334 -23.76 -2.55 -0.96
CA ARG A 334 -23.94 -2.01 -2.32
C ARG A 334 -24.24 -3.11 -3.34
N ASN A 335 -23.58 -4.26 -3.24
CA ASN A 335 -23.86 -5.40 -4.11
C ASN A 335 -25.27 -5.95 -3.88
N GLN A 336 -25.69 -6.10 -2.62
CA GLN A 336 -27.06 -6.52 -2.29
C GLN A 336 -28.10 -5.52 -2.81
N LEU A 337 -27.82 -4.22 -2.72
CA LEU A 337 -28.72 -3.19 -3.24
C LEU A 337 -28.79 -3.21 -4.77
N ALA A 338 -27.67 -3.49 -5.45
CA ALA A 338 -27.66 -3.68 -6.90
C ALA A 338 -28.48 -4.91 -7.32
N GLU A 339 -28.35 -6.04 -6.62
CA GLU A 339 -29.13 -7.25 -6.87
C GLU A 339 -30.64 -7.04 -6.63
N ALA A 340 -30.99 -6.33 -5.54
CA ALA A 340 -32.37 -5.95 -5.27
C ALA A 340 -32.91 -4.99 -6.34
N ALA A 341 -32.10 -4.06 -6.84
CA ALA A 341 -32.48 -3.14 -7.91
C ALA A 341 -32.72 -3.88 -9.23
N THR A 342 -31.86 -4.84 -9.61
CA THR A 342 -32.08 -5.66 -10.81
C THR A 342 -33.35 -6.51 -10.68
N PHE A 343 -33.62 -7.08 -9.51
CA PHE A 343 -34.84 -7.82 -9.26
C PHE A 343 -36.10 -6.94 -9.41
N VAL A 344 -36.06 -5.72 -8.87
CA VAL A 344 -37.17 -4.76 -9.02
C VAL A 344 -37.36 -4.33 -10.47
N GLU A 345 -36.27 -4.11 -11.21
CA GLU A 345 -36.32 -3.78 -12.63
C GLU A 345 -36.94 -4.91 -13.46
N GLU A 346 -36.52 -6.16 -13.23
CA GLU A 346 -37.10 -7.35 -13.87
C GLU A 346 -38.59 -7.52 -13.54
N ALA A 347 -38.96 -7.32 -12.27
CA ALA A 347 -40.35 -7.36 -11.84
C ALA A 347 -41.18 -6.24 -12.50
N GLN A 348 -40.62 -5.05 -12.65
CA GLN A 348 -41.28 -3.93 -13.32
C GLN A 348 -41.44 -4.19 -14.82
N ILE A 349 -40.44 -4.80 -15.48
CA ILE A 349 -40.54 -5.23 -16.88
C ILE A 349 -41.65 -6.28 -17.02
N MET A 350 -41.73 -7.25 -16.11
CA MET A 350 -42.81 -8.25 -16.13
C MET A 350 -44.19 -7.61 -15.96
N ILE A 351 -44.34 -6.65 -15.05
CA ILE A 351 -45.58 -5.91 -14.82
C ILE A 351 -45.94 -5.06 -16.05
N ASN A 352 -44.97 -4.34 -16.62
CA ASN A 352 -45.20 -3.53 -17.82
C ASN A 352 -45.60 -4.41 -19.00
N ASN A 353 -44.92 -5.54 -19.20
CA ASN A 353 -45.29 -6.52 -20.22
C ASN A 353 -46.70 -7.07 -19.99
N PHE A 354 -47.11 -7.31 -18.74
CA PHE A 354 -48.47 -7.73 -18.41
C PHE A 354 -49.52 -6.66 -18.71
N ILE A 355 -49.22 -5.39 -18.41
CA ILE A 355 -50.10 -4.24 -18.69
C ILE A 355 -50.19 -3.97 -20.20
N GLU A 356 -49.06 -4.00 -20.91
CA GLU A 356 -48.97 -3.78 -22.36
C GLU A 356 -49.54 -4.94 -23.17
N SER A 357 -49.45 -6.18 -22.66
CA SER A 357 -50.08 -7.36 -23.28
C SER A 357 -51.60 -7.35 -23.18
N GLY A 358 -52.20 -6.33 -22.54
CA GLY A 358 -53.62 -6.02 -22.60
C GLY A 358 -54.48 -7.25 -22.37
N PHE A 359 -54.77 -7.56 -21.10
CA PHE A 359 -55.72 -8.61 -20.73
C PHE A 359 -57.12 -8.28 -21.29
N GLN A 360 -57.35 -8.61 -22.56
CA GLN A 360 -58.67 -8.77 -23.13
C GLN A 360 -59.08 -10.20 -22.89
N GLU A 361 -60.20 -10.35 -22.20
CA GLU A 361 -60.88 -11.62 -21.97
C GLU A 361 -60.99 -12.42 -23.28
N GLY A 362 -60.51 -13.66 -23.24
CA GLY A 362 -61.02 -14.72 -24.09
C GLY A 362 -60.30 -14.92 -25.43
N GLN A 363 -59.58 -16.05 -25.46
CA GLN A 363 -59.21 -16.85 -26.65
C GLN A 363 -58.05 -16.34 -27.51
N GLY A 364 -56.99 -17.16 -27.57
CA GLY A 364 -55.98 -17.12 -28.63
C GLY A 364 -54.59 -17.46 -28.13
N GLU A 365 -54.05 -18.57 -28.59
CA GLU A 365 -52.68 -19.08 -28.45
C GLU A 365 -51.59 -18.10 -27.96
N PHE A 366 -50.93 -18.48 -26.87
CA PHE A 366 -49.64 -17.94 -26.44
C PHE A 366 -48.59 -18.07 -27.55
N LYS A 367 -48.28 -16.97 -28.22
CA LYS A 367 -46.98 -16.79 -28.91
C LYS A 367 -46.20 -15.74 -28.15
N LEU A 368 -45.15 -16.19 -27.46
CA LEU A 368 -44.10 -15.31 -26.94
C LEU A 368 -43.44 -14.62 -28.14
N ASN A 369 -43.73 -13.33 -28.32
CA ASN A 369 -42.88 -12.46 -29.13
C ASN A 369 -41.73 -11.98 -28.25
N VAL A 370 -40.66 -12.77 -28.20
CA VAL A 370 -39.35 -12.29 -27.73
C VAL A 370 -38.76 -11.46 -28.86
N SER A 371 -38.97 -10.14 -28.80
CA SER A 371 -38.34 -9.20 -29.71
C SER A 371 -36.92 -8.90 -29.22
N GLY A 372 -35.92 -9.56 -29.82
CA GLY A 372 -34.51 -9.17 -29.71
C GLY A 372 -33.56 -10.31 -30.07
N ASN A 373 -33.28 -10.47 -31.36
CA ASN A 373 -32.46 -11.52 -32.02
C ASN A 373 -33.11 -12.90 -32.12
N GLU A 374 -33.69 -13.20 -33.29
CA GLU A 374 -33.95 -14.58 -33.72
C GLU A 374 -32.60 -15.30 -33.91
N ILE A 375 -32.17 -16.03 -32.87
CA ILE A 375 -31.10 -17.03 -32.97
C ILE A 375 -31.58 -18.08 -33.96
N THR A 376 -30.82 -18.30 -35.04
CA THR A 376 -31.16 -19.30 -36.05
C THR A 376 -30.97 -20.72 -35.48
N LEU A 377 -31.74 -21.72 -35.94
CA LEU A 377 -31.65 -23.12 -35.44
C LEU A 377 -30.21 -23.65 -35.26
N PRO A 378 -29.27 -23.43 -36.20
CA PRO A 378 -27.87 -23.86 -36.04
C PRO A 378 -27.12 -23.18 -34.87
N GLU A 379 -27.50 -21.95 -34.56
CA GLU A 379 -26.88 -21.12 -33.51
C GLU A 379 -27.43 -21.49 -32.13
N TYR A 380 -28.62 -22.09 -32.06
CA TYR A 380 -29.17 -22.76 -30.87
C TYR A 380 -28.40 -24.05 -30.54
N ASP A 381 -28.09 -24.85 -31.56
CA ASP A 381 -27.31 -26.08 -31.41
C ASP A 381 -25.88 -25.77 -30.94
N GLU A 382 -25.23 -24.74 -31.51
CA GLU A 382 -23.90 -24.29 -31.07
C GLU A 382 -23.90 -23.73 -29.64
N LEU A 383 -24.98 -23.05 -29.22
CA LEU A 383 -25.12 -22.55 -27.86
C LEU A 383 -25.36 -23.69 -26.85
N ASP A 384 -26.14 -24.71 -27.23
CA ASP A 384 -26.35 -25.91 -26.41
C ASP A 384 -25.06 -26.72 -26.27
N GLU A 385 -24.30 -26.90 -27.36
CA GLU A 385 -22.98 -27.54 -27.29
C GLU A 385 -22.01 -26.77 -26.37
N ASN A 386 -21.97 -25.44 -26.45
CA ASN A 386 -21.16 -24.62 -25.54
C ASN A 386 -21.60 -24.75 -24.07
N LEU A 387 -22.91 -24.78 -23.81
CA LEU A 387 -23.46 -24.99 -22.48
C LEU A 387 -23.12 -26.37 -21.94
N GLN A 388 -23.22 -27.41 -22.77
CA GLN A 388 -22.83 -28.78 -22.41
C GLN A 388 -21.33 -28.86 -22.09
N LEU A 389 -20.48 -28.21 -22.90
CA LEU A 389 -19.03 -28.19 -22.68
C LEU A 389 -18.69 -27.48 -21.36
N LYS A 390 -19.30 -26.33 -21.09
CA LYS A 390 -19.12 -25.60 -19.82
C LYS A 390 -19.64 -26.38 -18.61
N ARG A 391 -20.74 -27.11 -18.76
CA ARG A 391 -21.28 -28.00 -17.72
C ARG A 391 -20.37 -29.19 -17.45
N ASN A 392 -19.76 -29.75 -18.50
CA ASN A 392 -18.77 -30.83 -18.38
C ASN A 392 -17.49 -30.34 -17.68
N GLN A 393 -17.02 -29.14 -18.02
CA GLN A 393 -15.86 -28.52 -17.36
C GLN A 393 -16.12 -28.29 -15.87
N LEU A 394 -17.26 -27.68 -15.50
CA LEU A 394 -17.65 -27.49 -14.11
C LEU A 394 -17.76 -28.81 -13.34
N ASN A 395 -18.29 -29.86 -13.98
CA ASN A 395 -18.35 -31.19 -13.36
C ASN A 395 -16.96 -31.80 -13.16
N GLN A 396 -16.03 -31.57 -14.09
CA GLN A 396 -14.65 -32.03 -13.95
C GLN A 396 -13.93 -31.28 -12.81
N GLU A 397 -14.08 -29.96 -12.75
CA GLU A 397 -13.56 -29.14 -11.65
C GLU A 397 -14.12 -29.59 -10.30
N ARG A 398 -15.44 -29.82 -10.19
CA ARG A 398 -16.09 -30.38 -8.98
C ARG A 398 -15.50 -31.73 -8.58
N LYS A 399 -15.23 -32.62 -9.53
CA LYS A 399 -14.59 -33.91 -9.25
C LYS A 399 -13.17 -33.72 -8.72
N THR A 400 -12.36 -32.89 -9.37
CA THR A 400 -10.98 -32.61 -8.93
C THR A 400 -10.92 -31.96 -7.56
N PHE A 401 -11.85 -31.05 -7.25
CA PHE A 401 -11.96 -30.40 -5.96
C PHE A 401 -12.36 -31.40 -4.86
N THR A 402 -13.35 -32.25 -5.15
CA THR A 402 -13.79 -33.31 -4.22
C THR A 402 -12.66 -34.32 -3.96
N GLU A 403 -11.92 -34.72 -4.98
CA GLU A 403 -10.78 -35.62 -4.86
C GLU A 403 -9.64 -34.99 -4.05
N SER A 404 -9.38 -33.69 -4.25
CA SER A 404 -8.39 -32.94 -3.46
C SER A 404 -8.79 -32.84 -1.98
N LEU A 405 -10.08 -32.66 -1.69
CA LEU A 405 -10.60 -32.68 -0.32
C LEU A 405 -10.47 -34.07 0.34
N ILE A 406 -10.77 -35.14 -0.40
CA ILE A 406 -10.58 -36.51 0.08
C ILE A 406 -9.09 -36.76 0.37
N ARG A 407 -8.18 -36.31 -0.50
CA ARG A 407 -6.73 -36.42 -0.29
C ARG A 407 -6.30 -35.67 0.96
N LEU A 408 -6.76 -34.42 1.12
CA LEU A 408 -6.48 -33.62 2.32
C LEU A 408 -7.00 -34.29 3.60
N GLY A 409 -8.17 -34.95 3.53
CA GLY A 409 -8.71 -35.74 4.62
C GLY A 409 -7.79 -36.92 5.01
N LYS A 410 -7.30 -37.66 4.02
CA LYS A 410 -6.33 -38.76 4.24
C LYS A 410 -5.01 -38.25 4.82
N ASP A 411 -4.49 -37.14 4.31
CA ASP A 411 -3.25 -36.52 4.80
C ASP A 411 -3.42 -36.08 6.27
N ARG A 412 -4.58 -35.52 6.63
CA ARG A 412 -4.92 -35.17 8.02
C ARG A 412 -4.98 -36.40 8.92
N GLU A 413 -5.61 -37.48 8.47
CA GLU A 413 -5.65 -38.73 9.22
C GLU A 413 -4.25 -39.34 9.42
N GLN A 414 -3.40 -39.27 8.40
CA GLN A 414 -2.02 -39.71 8.50
C GLN A 414 -1.24 -38.90 9.54
N ILE A 415 -1.33 -37.57 9.52
CA ILE A 415 -0.68 -36.70 10.51
C ILE A 415 -1.18 -37.02 11.93
N LEU A 416 -2.48 -37.30 12.10
CA LEU A 416 -3.03 -37.69 13.39
C LEU A 416 -2.47 -39.04 13.88
N LYS A 417 -2.32 -40.01 12.97
CA LYS A 417 -1.68 -41.30 13.31
C LYS A 417 -0.22 -41.10 13.72
N GLU A 418 0.56 -40.37 12.93
CA GLU A 418 1.97 -40.06 13.24
C GLU A 418 2.10 -39.33 14.59
N ARG A 419 1.18 -38.40 14.89
CA ARG A 419 1.14 -37.73 16.20
C ARG A 419 0.84 -38.71 17.34
N ILE A 420 -0.11 -39.62 17.17
CA ILE A 420 -0.46 -40.63 18.17
C ILE A 420 0.74 -41.57 18.39
N GLU A 421 1.37 -42.04 17.33
CA GLU A 421 2.56 -42.88 17.38
C GLU A 421 3.71 -42.16 18.10
N PHE A 422 3.95 -40.90 17.77
CA PHE A 422 4.95 -40.08 18.45
C PHE A 422 4.65 -39.87 19.94
N GLU A 423 3.38 -39.65 20.31
CA GLU A 423 2.99 -39.59 21.73
C GLU A 423 3.18 -40.94 22.43
N GLN A 424 2.91 -42.05 21.76
CA GLN A 424 3.17 -43.40 22.29
C GLN A 424 4.67 -43.66 22.46
N GLU A 425 5.50 -43.28 21.49
CA GLU A 425 6.96 -43.37 21.58
C GLU A 425 7.48 -42.49 22.72
N LYS A 426 6.98 -41.26 22.86
CA LYS A 426 7.29 -40.38 23.98
C LYS A 426 6.91 -41.00 25.33
N ARG A 427 5.77 -41.69 25.42
CA ARG A 427 5.37 -42.42 26.63
C ARG A 427 6.29 -43.63 26.88
N ALA A 428 6.59 -44.43 25.86
CA ALA A 428 7.48 -45.57 25.97
C ALA A 428 8.90 -45.15 26.41
N TRP A 429 9.40 -44.05 25.85
CA TRP A 429 10.68 -43.46 26.21
C TRP A 429 10.70 -42.98 27.67
N LYS A 430 9.63 -42.31 28.13
CA LYS A 430 9.48 -41.93 29.55
C LYS A 430 9.39 -43.13 30.50
N THR A 431 8.79 -44.24 30.07
CA THR A 431 8.73 -45.48 30.87
C THR A 431 10.10 -46.15 30.98
N LEU A 432 10.92 -46.10 29.92
CA LEU A 432 12.29 -46.62 29.92
C LEU A 432 13.28 -45.71 30.66
N HIS A 433 12.97 -44.41 30.76
CA HIS A 433 13.77 -43.40 31.45
C HIS A 433 12.93 -42.63 32.49
N PRO A 434 12.52 -43.27 33.60
CA PRO A 434 11.79 -42.58 34.66
C PRO A 434 12.73 -41.61 35.38
N THR A 435 12.57 -40.31 35.13
CA THR A 435 13.21 -39.26 35.92
C THR A 435 12.68 -39.27 37.35
N PRO A 436 13.54 -39.20 38.39
CA PRO A 436 13.11 -39.18 39.78
C PRO A 436 12.46 -37.83 40.13
N THR A 437 11.22 -37.88 40.62
CA THR A 437 10.50 -36.71 41.11
C THR A 437 11.13 -36.22 42.41
N LEU A 438 11.79 -35.06 42.37
CA LEU A 438 12.05 -34.23 43.55
C LEU A 438 11.41 -32.86 43.37
N MET A 439 10.62 -32.54 44.38
CA MET A 439 9.93 -31.28 44.66
C MET A 439 10.89 -30.09 44.54
N ALA A 440 10.54 -29.08 43.72
CA ALA A 440 11.06 -27.73 43.86
C ALA A 440 10.15 -26.73 43.12
N GLU A 441 9.37 -26.03 43.95
CA GLU A 441 8.90 -24.66 43.88
C GLU A 441 8.49 -23.98 42.56
N GLU A 442 7.24 -23.53 42.61
CA GLU A 442 6.56 -22.61 41.72
C GLU A 442 7.26 -21.25 41.66
N THR A 443 7.42 -20.73 40.44
CA THR A 443 7.51 -19.28 40.19
C THR A 443 6.38 -18.88 39.23
N PRO A 444 5.62 -17.80 39.51
CA PRO A 444 4.37 -17.52 38.82
C PRO A 444 4.67 -16.84 37.48
N THR A 445 4.26 -17.48 36.38
CA THR A 445 4.13 -16.84 35.07
C THR A 445 2.70 -17.03 34.57
N PRO A 446 2.17 -16.04 33.83
CA PRO A 446 0.77 -15.65 33.88
C PRO A 446 -0.14 -16.70 33.25
N SER A 447 -1.32 -16.85 33.84
CA SER A 447 -2.42 -17.66 33.33
C SER A 447 -2.86 -17.18 31.95
N HIS A 448 -2.22 -17.67 30.89
CA HIS A 448 -2.90 -17.84 29.62
C HIS A 448 -3.74 -19.11 29.73
N ASN A 449 -4.97 -18.91 30.22
CA ASN A 449 -6.09 -19.77 29.92
C ASN A 449 -6.24 -19.78 28.39
N TYR A 450 -5.51 -20.65 27.71
CA TYR A 450 -5.95 -21.17 26.43
C TYR A 450 -7.16 -22.05 26.72
N VAL A 451 -8.32 -21.39 26.80
CA VAL A 451 -9.59 -22.04 26.52
C VAL A 451 -9.41 -22.63 25.13
N MET A 452 -9.30 -23.96 25.06
CA MET A 452 -9.51 -24.70 23.82
C MET A 452 -10.94 -24.39 23.39
N THR A 453 -11.11 -23.40 22.52
CA THR A 453 -12.33 -23.29 21.74
C THR A 453 -12.36 -24.50 20.83
N GLU A 454 -13.13 -25.52 21.21
CA GLU A 454 -13.42 -26.71 20.41
C GLU A 454 -14.18 -26.38 19.11
N SER A 455 -14.55 -25.12 18.88
CA SER A 455 -15.12 -24.68 17.61
C SER A 455 -14.03 -24.37 16.60
N SER A 456 -13.82 -25.33 15.69
CA SER A 456 -13.20 -25.08 14.38
C SER A 456 -13.80 -23.80 13.75
N PRO A 457 -13.00 -22.91 13.13
CA PRO A 457 -13.54 -21.75 12.42
C PRO A 457 -14.48 -22.12 11.25
N LEU A 458 -14.57 -23.41 10.89
CA LEU A 458 -15.55 -23.94 9.94
C LEU A 458 -16.89 -24.38 10.55
N THR A 459 -17.03 -24.46 11.87
CA THR A 459 -18.28 -24.97 12.50
C THR A 459 -19.52 -24.14 12.12
N PRO A 460 -19.48 -22.79 12.10
CA PRO A 460 -20.63 -21.99 11.67
C PRO A 460 -20.99 -22.19 10.19
N PHE A 461 -19.99 -22.47 9.35
CA PHE A 461 -20.18 -22.70 7.92
C PHE A 461 -20.82 -24.07 7.65
N LEU A 462 -20.37 -25.10 8.38
CA LEU A 462 -20.93 -26.45 8.26
C LEU A 462 -22.35 -26.55 8.83
N GLU A 463 -22.66 -25.83 9.91
CA GLU A 463 -24.02 -25.76 10.45
C GLU A 463 -24.99 -25.04 9.50
N ARG A 464 -24.54 -23.94 8.87
CA ARG A 464 -25.35 -23.23 7.87
C ARG A 464 -25.59 -24.07 6.62
N TYR A 465 -24.55 -24.76 6.14
CA TYR A 465 -24.67 -25.67 5.00
C TYR A 465 -25.60 -26.86 5.30
N LYS A 466 -25.60 -27.36 6.53
CA LYS A 466 -26.51 -28.42 6.97
C LYS A 466 -27.96 -27.92 7.07
N ALA A 467 -28.18 -26.71 7.57
CA ALA A 467 -29.49 -26.08 7.64
C ALA A 467 -30.07 -25.83 6.22
N ASP A 468 -29.25 -25.39 5.27
CA ASP A 468 -29.67 -25.14 3.90
C ASP A 468 -30.05 -26.44 3.16
N ILE A 469 -29.35 -27.55 3.43
CA ILE A 469 -29.70 -28.88 2.90
C ILE A 469 -31.00 -29.41 3.53
N GLU A 470 -31.22 -29.21 4.83
CA GLU A 470 -32.45 -29.64 5.49
C GLU A 470 -33.67 -28.82 5.04
N LEU A 471 -33.49 -27.55 4.69
CA LEU A 471 -34.54 -26.70 4.12
C LEU A 471 -34.88 -27.11 2.68
N PHE A 472 -33.88 -27.53 1.90
CA PHE A 472 -34.06 -28.03 0.53
C PHE A 472 -34.80 -29.37 0.49
N ASN A 473 -34.59 -30.25 1.47
CA ASN A 473 -35.27 -31.55 1.55
C ASN A 473 -36.69 -31.49 2.16
N ARG A 474 -37.15 -30.33 2.64
CA ARG A 474 -38.51 -30.12 3.20
C ARG A 474 -39.47 -29.41 2.24
N LYS A 475 -39.02 -29.02 1.05
CA LYS A 475 -39.87 -28.61 -0.07
C LYS A 475 -39.96 -29.76 -1.07
#